data_AF-A0A2H1BSR6-F1
#
_entry.id   AF-A0A2H1BSR6-F1
#
_cell.length_a   1.000
_cell.length_b   1.000
_cell.length_c   1.000
_cell.angle_alpha   90.00
_cell.angle_beta   90.00
_cell.angle_gamma   90.00
#
_symmetry.space_group_name_H-M   'P 1'
#
loop_
_entity.id
_entity.type
_entity.pdbx_description
1 polymer ?
#
loop_
_entity_poly.entity_id
_entity_poly.type
_entity_poly.pdbx_seq_one_letter_code
_entity_poly.pdbx_strand_id
1 'polypeptide(L)'
;MSDDYSSNGPYERLEASDVAAKRRRIRLLGLINISLCIVLTLVAVVLLGTLIPRIWYHHRLWPYSDSPCSGPSSYCPIVLISMDGFRHDYLELVRARYGPGALPNFARFQQGGVRAMRSINAYPTITLPNHHTLVTGINPESHGVVANNVRDTKFPNTVFQMNNQTSLNEAPWVKDWPEPIWVTLQRTGRLAGSLLWPLTDGPVQGDLPFMQVSQFTLVNQPMARYAYTKRVSDLLWWLHNPRFRLDLILAYFDEPDETGHAFGPESEEVAQRVVELDTVLGLLMDGLAKEGLQDQVDIILTADHGMAATNKSRVIPLDQYVDPNWYSYTQLSTMGFLYPSPG
;
A
#
# COMPACT_ATOMS: atom_id res chain seq x y z
N MET A 1 66.14 -65.12 -24.23
CA MET A 1 66.27 -66.30 -25.12
C MET A 1 65.42 -67.38 -24.48
N SER A 2 64.23 -67.72 -24.94
CA SER A 2 63.41 -67.34 -26.09
C SER A 2 62.07 -68.09 -25.92
N ASP A 3 60.96 -67.37 -26.07
CA ASP A 3 59.70 -67.72 -26.74
C ASP A 3 59.02 -69.10 -26.49
N ASP A 4 58.03 -69.04 -25.60
CA ASP A 4 56.57 -69.15 -25.84
C ASP A 4 55.95 -69.80 -27.11
N TYR A 5 54.75 -70.36 -26.86
CA TYR A 5 53.61 -70.64 -27.76
C TYR A 5 53.73 -71.77 -28.81
N SER A 6 52.70 -72.54 -29.15
CA SER A 6 51.25 -72.52 -28.88
C SER A 6 50.67 -73.80 -29.48
N SER A 7 49.67 -74.43 -28.85
CA SER A 7 48.59 -75.04 -29.64
C SER A 7 47.25 -75.00 -28.91
N ASN A 8 46.46 -74.00 -29.30
CA ASN A 8 45.00 -73.99 -29.41
C ASN A 8 44.17 -74.37 -28.16
N GLY A 9 43.87 -73.32 -27.39
CA GLY A 9 42.88 -73.34 -26.32
C GLY A 9 41.41 -73.37 -26.79
N PRO A 10 40.49 -73.63 -25.86
CA PRO A 10 39.08 -73.94 -26.10
C PRO A 10 38.27 -72.66 -26.28
N TYR A 11 38.34 -72.02 -27.45
CA TYR A 11 37.41 -70.95 -27.80
C TYR A 11 36.20 -71.54 -28.53
N GLU A 12 35.17 -71.86 -27.74
CA GLU A 12 33.81 -72.06 -28.21
C GLU A 12 33.36 -70.87 -29.06
N ARG A 13 32.83 -71.20 -30.22
CA ARG A 13 32.27 -70.30 -31.22
C ARG A 13 30.97 -69.74 -30.64
N LEU A 14 30.98 -68.50 -30.14
CA LEU A 14 29.73 -67.79 -29.81
C LEU A 14 28.79 -67.86 -31.02
N GLU A 15 27.62 -68.47 -30.86
CA GLU A 15 26.66 -68.61 -31.95
C GLU A 15 26.31 -67.22 -32.52
N ALA A 16 26.16 -67.12 -33.84
CA ALA A 16 25.91 -65.84 -34.52
C ALA A 16 24.67 -65.10 -33.97
N SER A 17 23.73 -65.84 -33.38
CA SER A 17 22.54 -65.37 -32.66
C SER A 17 22.89 -64.51 -31.44
N ASP A 18 23.86 -64.93 -30.61
CA ASP A 18 24.28 -64.20 -29.41
C ASP A 18 25.05 -62.92 -29.74
N VAL A 19 25.88 -62.96 -30.80
CA VAL A 19 26.57 -61.77 -31.31
C VAL A 19 25.57 -60.76 -31.86
N ALA A 20 24.53 -61.22 -32.56
CA ALA A 20 23.46 -60.36 -33.07
C ALA A 20 22.62 -59.74 -31.92
N ALA A 21 22.29 -60.53 -30.90
CA ALA A 21 21.56 -60.06 -29.71
C ALA A 21 22.37 -59.02 -28.93
N LYS A 22 23.68 -59.26 -28.73
CA LYS A 22 24.60 -58.31 -28.08
C LYS A 22 24.74 -57.01 -28.87
N ARG A 23 24.86 -57.08 -30.20
CA ARG A 23 24.88 -55.88 -31.07
C ARG A 23 23.57 -55.10 -31.02
N ARG A 24 22.41 -55.78 -30.97
CA ARG A 24 21.10 -55.11 -30.77
C ARG A 24 21.03 -54.38 -29.43
N ARG A 25 21.46 -55.02 -28.34
CA ARG A 25 21.49 -54.41 -27.00
C ARG A 25 22.42 -53.18 -26.96
N ILE A 26 23.61 -53.27 -27.55
CA ILE A 26 24.55 -52.13 -27.60
C ILE A 26 23.96 -50.97 -28.41
N ARG A 27 23.32 -51.25 -29.55
CA ARG A 27 22.63 -50.21 -30.35
C ARG A 27 21.47 -49.59 -29.58
N LEU A 28 20.68 -50.39 -28.88
CA LEU A 28 19.56 -49.90 -28.07
C LEU A 28 20.05 -49.00 -26.92
N LEU A 29 21.08 -49.42 -26.19
CA LEU A 29 21.70 -48.61 -25.14
C LEU A 29 22.31 -47.32 -25.70
N GLY A 30 22.94 -47.38 -26.88
CA GLY A 30 23.43 -46.20 -27.59
C GLY A 30 22.31 -45.22 -27.94
N LEU A 31 21.17 -45.70 -28.45
CA LEU A 31 20.01 -44.87 -28.76
C LEU A 31 19.35 -44.27 -27.52
N ILE A 32 19.32 -45.00 -26.40
CA ILE A 32 18.83 -44.50 -25.11
C ILE A 32 19.74 -43.38 -24.61
N ASN A 33 21.06 -43.57 -24.64
CA ASN A 33 22.02 -42.54 -24.20
C ASN A 33 21.95 -41.29 -25.08
N ILE A 34 21.84 -41.44 -26.40
CA ILE A 34 21.67 -40.30 -27.32
C ILE A 34 20.38 -39.55 -27.00
N SER A 35 19.27 -40.26 -26.83
CA SER A 35 17.98 -39.65 -26.44
C SER A 35 18.08 -38.91 -25.10
N LEU A 36 18.75 -39.50 -24.11
CA LEU A 36 18.95 -38.88 -22.80
C LEU A 36 19.79 -37.60 -22.89
N CYS A 37 20.88 -37.62 -23.67
CA CYS A 37 21.70 -36.43 -23.92
C CYS A 37 20.89 -35.31 -24.59
N ILE A 38 20.04 -35.64 -25.57
CA ILE A 38 19.17 -34.65 -26.25
C ILE A 38 18.20 -34.03 -25.25
N VAL A 39 17.53 -34.84 -24.42
CA VAL A 39 16.59 -34.37 -23.39
C VAL A 39 17.30 -33.46 -22.37
N LEU A 40 18.45 -33.88 -21.85
CA LEU A 40 19.22 -33.08 -20.88
C LEU A 40 19.69 -31.75 -21.49
N THR A 41 20.09 -31.75 -22.76
CA THR A 41 20.48 -30.52 -23.47
C THR A 41 19.28 -29.58 -23.65
N LEU A 42 18.11 -30.11 -24.04
CA LEU A 42 16.89 -29.32 -24.16
C LEU A 42 16.46 -28.72 -22.81
N VAL A 43 16.50 -29.49 -21.73
CA VAL A 43 16.19 -29.00 -20.37
C VAL A 43 17.18 -27.91 -19.95
N ALA A 44 18.48 -28.09 -20.20
CA ALA A 44 19.49 -27.08 -19.92
C ALA A 44 19.25 -25.79 -20.71
N VAL A 45 18.91 -25.89 -22.00
CA VAL A 45 18.58 -24.73 -22.85
C VAL A 45 17.33 -24.01 -22.35
N VAL A 46 16.29 -24.73 -21.93
CA VAL A 46 15.07 -24.12 -21.36
C VAL A 46 15.37 -23.46 -20.01
N LEU A 47 16.16 -24.10 -19.14
CA LEU A 47 16.57 -23.52 -17.85
C LEU A 47 17.43 -22.27 -18.06
N LEU A 48 18.43 -22.31 -18.93
CA LEU A 48 19.26 -21.16 -19.27
C LEU A 48 18.42 -20.05 -19.93
N GLY A 49 17.54 -20.40 -20.86
CA GLY A 49 16.63 -19.48 -21.53
C GLY A 49 15.55 -18.87 -20.64
N THR A 50 15.26 -19.44 -19.46
CA THR A 50 14.30 -18.88 -18.50
C THR A 50 14.99 -18.16 -17.33
N LEU A 51 16.18 -18.63 -16.91
CA LEU A 51 16.94 -18.05 -15.81
C LEU A 51 17.79 -16.86 -16.24
N ILE A 52 18.46 -16.93 -17.41
CA ILE A 52 19.34 -15.84 -17.87
C ILE A 52 18.53 -14.56 -18.13
N PRO A 53 17.37 -14.57 -18.82
CA PRO A 53 16.58 -13.35 -18.99
C PRO A 53 16.07 -12.82 -17.67
N ARG A 54 15.66 -13.66 -16.71
CA ARG A 54 15.23 -13.18 -15.38
C ARG A 54 16.35 -12.43 -14.65
N ILE A 55 17.57 -12.98 -14.65
CA ILE A 55 18.73 -12.34 -14.02
C ILE A 55 19.11 -11.03 -14.74
N TRP A 56 19.05 -11.02 -16.08
CA TRP A 56 19.35 -9.83 -16.88
C TRP A 56 18.28 -8.73 -16.77
N TYR A 57 17.00 -9.09 -16.74
CA TYR A 57 15.89 -8.14 -16.55
C TYR A 57 15.90 -7.55 -15.13
N HIS A 58 16.23 -8.33 -14.10
CA HIS A 58 16.37 -7.80 -12.74
C HIS A 58 17.55 -6.83 -12.58
N HIS A 59 18.66 -7.03 -13.32
CA HIS A 59 19.80 -6.11 -13.26
C HIS A 59 19.63 -4.83 -14.07
N ARG A 60 18.79 -4.80 -15.11
CA ARG A 60 18.70 -3.65 -16.03
C ARG A 60 17.67 -2.58 -15.62
N LEU A 61 16.97 -2.76 -14.51
CA LEU A 61 15.92 -1.84 -14.04
C LEU A 61 16.20 -1.19 -12.67
N TRP A 62 17.34 -1.41 -12.04
CA TRP A 62 17.73 -0.64 -10.85
C TRP A 62 18.62 0.54 -11.28
N PRO A 63 18.12 1.79 -11.32
CA PRO A 63 18.91 2.92 -11.81
C PRO A 63 19.99 3.38 -10.83
N TYR A 64 20.06 2.79 -9.63
CA TYR A 64 20.97 3.21 -8.57
C TYR A 64 21.76 2.02 -8.03
N SER A 65 23.01 1.85 -8.50
CA SER A 65 23.94 0.87 -7.94
C SER A 65 24.29 1.12 -6.47
N ASP A 66 23.93 2.30 -5.95
CA ASP A 66 24.27 2.76 -4.60
C ASP A 66 23.05 2.94 -3.69
N SER A 67 21.87 2.40 -4.06
CA SER A 67 20.71 2.45 -3.18
C SER A 67 20.98 1.64 -1.91
N PRO A 68 20.93 2.26 -0.71
CA PRO A 68 21.15 1.53 0.55
C PRO A 68 20.05 0.51 0.82
N CYS A 69 18.97 0.51 0.02
CA CYS A 69 17.82 -0.40 0.09
C CYS A 69 17.92 -1.62 -0.83
N SER A 70 19.02 -1.75 -1.59
CA SER A 70 19.21 -2.85 -2.55
C SER A 70 19.79 -4.13 -1.92
N GLY A 71 20.19 -4.08 -0.65
CA GLY A 71 20.81 -5.19 0.06
C GLY A 71 19.81 -6.20 0.65
N PRO A 72 20.16 -7.49 0.75
CA PRO A 72 19.31 -8.49 1.41
C PRO A 72 19.13 -8.24 2.93
N SER A 73 19.97 -7.39 3.53
CA SER A 73 19.92 -7.01 4.95
C SER A 73 19.52 -5.55 5.19
N SER A 74 19.19 -4.79 4.14
CA SER A 74 18.83 -3.38 4.29
C SER A 74 17.42 -3.23 4.86
N TYR A 75 17.30 -2.35 5.85
CA TYR A 75 16.02 -1.97 6.43
C TYR A 75 15.61 -0.64 5.80
N CYS A 76 14.64 -0.71 4.88
CA CYS A 76 14.08 0.46 4.22
C CYS A 76 12.57 0.49 4.42
N PRO A 77 12.10 1.21 5.45
CA PRO A 77 10.68 1.30 5.74
C PRO A 77 9.97 2.25 4.77
N ILE A 78 8.69 1.98 4.54
CA ILE A 78 7.80 2.86 3.78
C ILE A 78 6.95 3.65 4.76
N VAL A 79 6.89 4.97 4.60
CA VAL A 79 5.97 5.84 5.33
C VAL A 79 4.92 6.37 4.35
N LEU A 80 3.69 5.88 4.47
CA LEU A 80 2.54 6.37 3.73
C LEU A 80 1.86 7.47 4.54
N ILE A 81 2.01 8.71 4.09
CA ILE A 81 1.43 9.90 4.71
C ILE A 81 0.21 10.32 3.90
N SER A 82 -0.95 10.41 4.55
CA SER A 82 -2.15 11.00 3.99
C SER A 82 -2.38 12.39 4.60
N MET A 83 -2.46 13.41 3.76
CA MET A 83 -2.98 14.74 4.11
C MET A 83 -4.42 14.82 3.59
N ASP A 84 -5.40 14.74 4.49
CA ASP A 84 -6.82 14.66 4.17
C ASP A 84 -7.26 15.87 3.35
N GLY A 85 -8.05 15.62 2.31
CA GLY A 85 -8.62 16.66 1.47
C GLY A 85 -7.59 17.50 0.70
N PHE A 86 -6.31 17.08 0.65
CA PHE A 86 -5.25 17.77 -0.09
C PHE A 86 -5.48 17.64 -1.61
N ARG A 87 -6.24 18.58 -2.15
CA ARG A 87 -6.59 18.66 -3.57
C ARG A 87 -5.33 18.81 -4.43
N HIS A 88 -5.32 18.13 -5.56
CA HIS A 88 -4.17 17.99 -6.45
C HIS A 88 -3.45 19.29 -6.87
N ASP A 89 -4.18 20.41 -6.91
CA ASP A 89 -3.77 21.73 -7.39
C ASP A 89 -3.45 22.73 -6.27
N TYR A 90 -3.50 22.32 -4.99
CA TYR A 90 -3.21 23.23 -3.88
C TYR A 90 -1.79 23.77 -3.89
N LEU A 91 -0.80 22.98 -4.33
CA LEU A 91 0.58 23.48 -4.47
C LEU A 91 0.66 24.62 -5.49
N GLU A 92 -0.06 24.50 -6.60
CA GLU A 92 -0.14 25.51 -7.65
C GLU A 92 -0.89 26.75 -7.18
N LEU A 93 -2.04 26.58 -6.53
CA LEU A 93 -2.86 27.68 -6.02
C LEU A 93 -2.11 28.53 -4.99
N VAL A 94 -1.38 27.88 -4.08
CA VAL A 94 -0.58 28.59 -3.06
C VAL A 94 0.60 29.31 -3.69
N ARG A 95 1.31 28.69 -4.64
CA ARG A 95 2.40 29.35 -5.37
C ARG A 95 1.92 30.54 -6.20
N ALA A 96 0.73 30.43 -6.80
CA ALA A 96 0.11 31.54 -7.52
C ALA A 96 -0.24 32.70 -6.57
N ARG A 97 -0.63 32.39 -5.33
CA ARG A 97 -1.03 33.37 -4.32
C ARG A 97 0.15 34.06 -3.62
N TYR A 98 1.11 33.30 -3.11
CA TYR A 98 2.22 33.81 -2.28
C TYR A 98 3.57 33.85 -3.01
N GLY A 99 3.62 33.39 -4.26
CA GLY A 99 4.83 33.34 -5.07
C GLY A 99 5.51 31.96 -5.11
N PRO A 100 6.46 31.76 -6.03
CA PRO A 100 7.05 30.45 -6.31
C PRO A 100 7.83 29.85 -5.13
N GLY A 101 8.32 30.69 -4.21
CA GLY A 101 9.07 30.28 -3.02
C GLY A 101 8.21 29.96 -1.79
N ALA A 102 6.88 29.97 -1.91
CA ALA A 102 5.97 29.81 -0.77
C ALA A 102 5.97 28.41 -0.13
N LEU A 103 6.39 27.39 -0.89
CA LEU A 103 6.36 25.98 -0.49
C LEU A 103 7.74 25.32 -0.72
N PRO A 104 8.79 25.76 0.00
CA PRO A 104 10.15 25.29 -0.21
C PRO A 104 10.34 23.81 0.13
N ASN A 105 9.61 23.27 1.12
CA ASN A 105 9.77 21.88 1.54
C ASN A 105 9.08 20.92 0.57
N PHE A 106 7.88 21.25 0.09
CA PHE A 106 7.27 20.51 -1.02
C PHE A 106 8.14 20.59 -2.28
N ALA A 107 8.73 21.75 -2.59
CA ALA A 107 9.65 21.87 -3.73
C ALA A 107 10.88 20.96 -3.55
N ARG A 108 11.49 20.95 -2.36
CA ARG A 108 12.61 20.06 -2.02
C ARG A 108 12.21 18.58 -2.12
N PHE A 109 11.06 18.19 -1.59
CA PHE A 109 10.54 16.83 -1.67
C PHE A 109 10.31 16.39 -3.12
N GLN A 110 9.75 17.28 -3.95
CA GLN A 110 9.54 17.05 -5.39
C GLN A 110 10.86 16.92 -6.16
N GLN A 111 11.90 17.67 -5.79
CA GLN A 111 13.21 17.60 -6.44
C GLN A 111 13.94 16.27 -6.17
N GLY A 112 13.74 15.71 -4.98
CA GLY A 112 14.33 14.42 -4.59
C GLY A 112 13.49 13.19 -4.95
N GLY A 113 12.32 13.37 -5.57
CA GLY A 113 11.35 12.30 -5.75
C GLY A 113 10.56 12.37 -7.05
N VAL A 114 9.40 11.71 -7.07
CA VAL A 114 8.49 11.67 -8.21
C VAL A 114 7.14 12.23 -7.79
N ARG A 115 6.57 13.12 -8.61
CA ARG A 115 5.23 13.69 -8.39
C ARG A 115 4.27 13.26 -9.48
N ALA A 116 3.14 12.67 -9.09
CA ALA A 116 1.97 12.57 -9.97
C ALA A 116 1.20 13.90 -10.00
N MET A 117 0.71 14.31 -11.18
CA MET A 117 -0.04 15.57 -11.31
C MET A 117 -1.45 15.50 -10.72
N ARG A 118 -2.02 14.30 -10.62
CA ARG A 118 -3.30 14.03 -9.97
C ARG A 118 -3.38 12.55 -9.56
N SER A 119 -4.09 12.29 -8.46
CA SER A 119 -4.56 10.97 -8.08
C SER A 119 -6.05 10.86 -8.44
N ILE A 120 -6.50 9.69 -8.90
CA ILE A 120 -7.92 9.42 -9.15
C ILE A 120 -8.40 8.58 -7.98
N ASN A 121 -9.22 9.19 -7.11
CA ASN A 121 -9.77 8.57 -5.92
C ASN A 121 -10.94 7.65 -6.28
N ALA A 122 -11.21 6.67 -5.42
CA ALA A 122 -12.38 5.81 -5.54
C ALA A 122 -13.66 6.60 -5.20
N TYR A 123 -14.76 6.20 -5.81
CA TYR A 123 -16.07 6.75 -5.49
C TYR A 123 -16.73 5.95 -4.35
N PRO A 124 -17.32 6.61 -3.34
CA PRO A 124 -17.36 8.07 -3.16
C PRO A 124 -16.05 8.67 -2.67
N THR A 125 -15.76 9.90 -3.11
CA THR A 125 -14.56 10.67 -2.73
C THR A 125 -14.71 11.28 -1.32
N ILE A 126 -14.77 10.41 -0.32
CA ILE A 126 -14.85 10.73 1.12
C ILE A 126 -13.85 9.86 1.90
N THR A 127 -13.60 10.26 3.14
CA THR A 127 -12.43 9.83 3.93
C THR A 127 -12.27 8.34 4.14
N LEU A 128 -13.20 7.66 4.80
CA LEU A 128 -13.03 6.24 5.16
C LEU A 128 -12.93 5.32 3.94
N PRO A 129 -13.80 5.44 2.92
CA PRO A 129 -13.70 4.63 1.71
C PRO A 129 -12.33 4.72 1.03
N ASN A 130 -11.79 5.93 0.86
CA ASN A 130 -10.54 6.11 0.14
C ASN A 130 -9.32 5.74 0.97
N HIS A 131 -9.28 6.05 2.27
CA HIS A 131 -8.21 5.58 3.14
C HIS A 131 -8.16 4.05 3.21
N HIS A 132 -9.32 3.39 3.17
CA HIS A 132 -9.37 1.93 3.13
C HIS A 132 -9.00 1.36 1.76
N THR A 133 -9.39 2.02 0.66
CA THR A 133 -8.91 1.70 -0.69
C THR A 133 -7.38 1.79 -0.77
N LEU A 134 -6.75 2.82 -0.18
CA LEU A 134 -5.29 2.99 -0.19
C LEU A 134 -4.54 1.81 0.44
N VAL A 135 -5.12 1.18 1.47
CA VAL A 135 -4.48 0.06 2.18
C VAL A 135 -4.95 -1.30 1.71
N THR A 136 -6.02 -1.41 0.92
CA THR A 136 -6.54 -2.70 0.42
C THR A 136 -6.35 -2.89 -1.10
N GLY A 137 -6.20 -1.80 -1.85
CA GLY A 137 -6.04 -1.83 -3.31
C GLY A 137 -7.32 -2.16 -4.10
N ILE A 138 -8.49 -2.15 -3.46
CA ILE A 138 -9.79 -2.49 -4.06
C ILE A 138 -10.83 -1.41 -3.80
N ASN A 139 -11.93 -1.42 -4.56
CA ASN A 139 -12.96 -0.38 -4.48
C ASN A 139 -13.86 -0.50 -3.23
N PRO A 140 -14.55 0.59 -2.85
CA PRO A 140 -15.52 0.63 -1.76
C PRO A 140 -16.58 -0.47 -1.74
N GLU A 141 -17.12 -0.82 -2.91
CA GLU A 141 -18.09 -1.90 -3.04
C GLU A 141 -17.52 -3.28 -2.67
N SER A 142 -16.22 -3.47 -2.83
CA SER A 142 -15.53 -4.74 -2.57
C SER A 142 -14.99 -4.81 -1.14
N HIS A 143 -14.48 -3.71 -0.60
CA HIS A 143 -13.98 -3.68 0.77
C HIS A 143 -15.03 -3.33 1.83
N GLY A 144 -16.25 -2.98 1.44
CA GLY A 144 -17.39 -2.76 2.35
C GLY A 144 -17.43 -1.38 3.02
N VAL A 145 -16.31 -0.66 3.11
CA VAL A 145 -16.28 0.74 3.56
C VAL A 145 -16.82 1.69 2.48
N VAL A 146 -18.13 1.89 2.44
CA VAL A 146 -18.79 2.71 1.39
C VAL A 146 -19.11 4.15 1.82
N ALA A 147 -19.06 4.46 3.12
CA ALA A 147 -19.32 5.80 3.64
C ALA A 147 -18.66 6.04 5.01
N ASN A 148 -18.60 7.31 5.41
CA ASN A 148 -18.19 7.69 6.77
C ASN A 148 -19.29 7.34 7.80
N ASN A 149 -20.57 7.33 7.38
CA ASN A 149 -21.70 6.93 8.22
C ASN A 149 -22.68 6.05 7.42
N VAL A 150 -22.93 4.82 7.86
CA VAL A 150 -23.75 3.84 7.11
C VAL A 150 -24.56 2.94 8.03
N ARG A 151 -25.75 2.52 7.56
CA ARG A 151 -26.55 1.45 8.16
C ARG A 151 -26.42 0.20 7.31
N ASP A 152 -26.13 -0.93 7.95
CA ASP A 152 -26.10 -2.24 7.31
C ASP A 152 -27.36 -3.02 7.70
N THR A 153 -28.04 -3.61 6.71
CA THR A 153 -29.19 -4.48 6.93
C THR A 153 -28.89 -5.71 7.79
N LYS A 154 -27.64 -6.18 7.82
CA LYS A 154 -27.15 -7.24 8.73
C LYS A 154 -27.17 -6.81 10.19
N PHE A 155 -27.11 -5.50 10.44
CA PHE A 155 -27.07 -4.87 11.77
C PHE A 155 -28.09 -3.73 11.87
N PRO A 156 -29.40 -4.04 11.79
CA PRO A 156 -30.44 -3.04 11.59
C PRO A 156 -30.59 -2.03 12.75
N ASN A 157 -30.11 -2.40 13.94
CA ASN A 157 -30.20 -1.59 15.16
C ASN A 157 -28.94 -0.75 15.43
N THR A 158 -28.01 -0.68 14.47
CA THR A 158 -26.74 0.00 14.68
C THR A 158 -26.37 0.81 13.44
N VAL A 159 -25.82 2.00 13.67
CA VAL A 159 -25.29 2.87 12.62
C VAL A 159 -23.79 2.95 12.84
N PHE A 160 -23.02 2.58 11.82
CA PHE A 160 -21.59 2.83 11.82
C PHE A 160 -21.36 4.33 11.64
N GLN A 161 -20.54 4.94 12.50
CA GLN A 161 -20.17 6.35 12.42
C GLN A 161 -18.67 6.55 12.62
N MET A 162 -18.03 7.30 11.73
CA MET A 162 -16.59 7.57 11.77
C MET A 162 -16.12 8.22 13.08
N ASN A 163 -16.95 9.05 13.70
CA ASN A 163 -16.62 9.77 14.94
C ASN A 163 -17.09 9.04 16.21
N ASN A 164 -17.49 7.77 16.10
CA ASN A 164 -18.00 6.99 17.22
C ASN A 164 -17.08 5.82 17.57
N GLN A 165 -16.73 5.71 18.86
CA GLN A 165 -15.73 4.74 19.29
C GLN A 165 -16.13 3.28 19.13
N THR A 166 -17.36 2.97 19.51
CA THR A 166 -17.95 1.66 19.31
C THR A 166 -17.95 1.28 17.83
N SER A 167 -18.26 2.21 16.92
CA SER A 167 -18.28 1.92 15.47
C SER A 167 -16.92 1.48 14.92
N LEU A 168 -15.83 2.06 15.40
CA LEU A 168 -14.48 1.78 14.88
C LEU A 168 -13.79 0.61 15.59
N ASN A 169 -14.16 0.34 16.85
CA ASN A 169 -13.50 -0.67 17.69
C ASN A 169 -14.30 -1.96 17.81
N GLU A 170 -15.63 -1.89 17.72
CA GLU A 170 -16.50 -3.05 17.83
C GLU A 170 -16.95 -3.50 16.44
N ALA A 171 -16.87 -4.80 16.22
CA ALA A 171 -16.91 -5.40 14.89
C ALA A 171 -18.20 -6.18 14.60
N PRO A 172 -19.27 -5.50 14.17
CA PRO A 172 -20.22 -6.08 13.23
C PRO A 172 -19.69 -5.99 11.77
N TRP A 173 -19.07 -4.87 11.41
CA TRP A 173 -18.77 -4.47 10.02
C TRP A 173 -17.42 -4.99 9.52
N VAL A 174 -16.38 -4.95 10.36
CA VAL A 174 -14.99 -5.22 9.95
C VAL A 174 -14.61 -6.70 9.88
N LYS A 175 -15.48 -7.60 10.37
CA LYS A 175 -15.17 -9.04 10.50
C LYS A 175 -14.89 -9.71 9.15
N ASP A 176 -15.61 -9.29 8.13
CA ASP A 176 -15.56 -9.86 6.78
C ASP A 176 -14.84 -8.92 5.79
N TRP A 177 -14.17 -7.87 6.29
CA TRP A 177 -13.46 -6.95 5.41
C TRP A 177 -12.20 -7.59 4.81
N PRO A 178 -11.88 -7.25 3.54
CA PRO A 178 -10.65 -7.67 2.90
C PRO A 178 -9.40 -7.28 3.68
N GLU A 179 -8.34 -8.06 3.48
CA GLU A 179 -7.09 -7.90 4.20
C GLU A 179 -6.36 -6.61 3.76
N PRO A 180 -6.13 -5.65 4.67
CA PRO A 180 -5.31 -4.48 4.37
C PRO A 180 -3.82 -4.86 4.38
N ILE A 181 -3.01 -4.09 3.66
CA ILE A 181 -1.59 -4.34 3.42
C ILE A 181 -0.78 -4.50 4.71
N TRP A 182 -1.16 -3.82 5.79
CA TRP A 182 -0.48 -3.94 7.09
C TRP A 182 -0.69 -5.32 7.73
N VAL A 183 -1.86 -5.95 7.55
CA VAL A 183 -2.10 -7.35 7.99
C VAL A 183 -1.26 -8.30 7.15
N THR A 184 -1.30 -8.13 5.82
CA THR A 184 -0.51 -8.95 4.87
C THR A 184 0.98 -8.90 5.23
N LEU A 185 1.49 -7.70 5.53
CA LEU A 185 2.87 -7.48 5.93
C LEU A 185 3.20 -8.20 7.24
N GLN A 186 2.35 -8.05 8.26
CA GLN A 186 2.57 -8.68 9.57
C GLN A 186 2.54 -10.21 9.53
N ARG A 187 1.69 -10.80 8.69
CA ARG A 187 1.67 -12.26 8.48
C ARG A 187 2.94 -12.81 7.83
N THR A 188 3.70 -11.96 7.14
CA THR A 188 5.02 -12.32 6.59
C THR A 188 6.18 -12.10 7.57
N GLY A 189 5.89 -11.74 8.83
CA GLY A 189 6.90 -11.52 9.88
C GLY A 189 7.53 -10.12 9.87
N ARG A 190 6.95 -9.19 9.10
CA ARG A 190 7.34 -7.78 9.02
C ARG A 190 6.44 -6.96 9.96
N LEU A 191 6.81 -5.72 10.32
CA LEU A 191 6.05 -4.96 11.32
C LEU A 191 5.42 -3.70 10.73
N ALA A 192 4.21 -3.35 11.17
CA ALA A 192 3.51 -2.15 10.72
C ALA A 192 3.20 -1.20 11.88
N GLY A 193 3.31 0.10 11.62
CA GLY A 193 2.82 1.15 12.51
C GLY A 193 1.59 1.85 11.92
N SER A 194 0.67 2.26 12.77
CA SER A 194 -0.41 3.18 12.41
C SER A 194 -0.39 4.41 13.31
N LEU A 195 -0.23 5.57 12.71
CA LEU A 195 -0.36 6.86 13.35
C LEU A 195 -1.65 7.49 12.87
N LEU A 196 -2.71 7.37 13.68
CA LEU A 196 -4.03 7.94 13.47
C LEU A 196 -4.72 7.50 12.17
N TRP A 197 -4.21 6.46 11.48
CA TRP A 197 -4.79 6.03 10.21
C TRP A 197 -6.22 5.53 10.42
N PRO A 198 -7.17 5.88 9.53
CA PRO A 198 -8.54 5.45 9.73
C PRO A 198 -8.69 3.93 9.74
N LEU A 199 -9.55 3.42 10.64
CA LEU A 199 -9.92 2.00 10.72
C LEU A 199 -8.76 1.05 11.08
N THR A 200 -7.77 1.54 11.84
CA THR A 200 -6.69 0.69 12.38
C THR A 200 -6.76 0.46 13.89
N ASP A 201 -7.80 0.95 14.56
CA ASP A 201 -7.96 0.85 16.02
C ASP A 201 -8.62 -0.47 16.47
N GLY A 202 -9.37 -1.10 15.56
CA GLY A 202 -10.01 -2.40 15.76
C GLY A 202 -9.25 -3.52 15.04
N PRO A 203 -9.26 -4.76 15.58
CA PRO A 203 -8.54 -5.86 14.96
C PRO A 203 -9.19 -6.27 13.64
N VAL A 204 -8.36 -6.47 12.61
CA VAL A 204 -8.78 -7.00 11.30
C VAL A 204 -8.21 -8.40 11.15
N GLN A 205 -9.08 -9.40 10.97
CA GLN A 205 -8.71 -10.81 10.93
C GLN A 205 -7.84 -11.27 12.12
N GLY A 206 -8.09 -10.70 13.30
CA GLY A 206 -7.41 -11.04 14.55
C GLY A 206 -6.08 -10.31 14.79
N ASP A 207 -5.69 -9.37 13.93
CA ASP A 207 -4.44 -8.64 14.04
C ASP A 207 -4.65 -7.13 14.19
N LEU A 208 -3.66 -6.43 14.75
CA LEU A 208 -3.58 -4.97 14.91
C LEU A 208 -2.19 -4.50 14.47
N PRO A 209 -2.02 -3.25 14.00
CA PRO A 209 -0.69 -2.70 13.77
C PRO A 209 0.17 -2.83 15.03
N PHE A 210 1.40 -3.32 14.88
CA PHE A 210 2.35 -3.56 15.97
C PHE A 210 2.56 -2.31 16.84
N MET A 211 2.61 -1.13 16.21
CA MET A 211 2.58 0.15 16.90
C MET A 211 1.37 0.95 16.47
N GLN A 212 0.65 1.55 17.41
CA GLN A 212 -0.52 2.37 17.09
C GLN A 212 -0.61 3.65 17.92
N VAL A 213 -0.98 4.74 17.26
CA VAL A 213 -1.59 5.91 17.87
C VAL A 213 -3.03 5.95 17.38
N SER A 214 -3.97 5.79 18.30
CA SER A 214 -5.38 5.64 17.95
C SER A 214 -5.98 6.93 17.38
N GLN A 215 -6.78 6.81 16.31
CA GLN A 215 -7.51 7.93 15.69
C GLN A 215 -8.44 8.65 16.68
N PHE A 216 -8.84 8.03 17.80
CA PHE A 216 -9.61 8.70 18.87
C PHE A 216 -8.90 9.86 19.53
N THR A 217 -7.58 9.93 19.42
CA THR A 217 -6.83 11.08 19.92
C THR A 217 -7.26 12.37 19.21
N LEU A 218 -7.85 12.28 18.01
CA LEU A 218 -8.47 13.41 17.31
C LEU A 218 -9.91 13.68 17.77
N VAL A 219 -10.68 12.64 18.08
CA VAL A 219 -12.12 12.73 18.39
C VAL A 219 -12.37 13.11 19.85
N ASN A 220 -11.73 12.42 20.80
CA ASN A 220 -12.03 12.53 22.24
C ASN A 220 -11.19 13.58 22.97
N GLN A 221 -10.12 14.07 22.34
CA GLN A 221 -9.27 15.13 22.88
C GLN A 221 -9.15 16.33 21.90
N PRO A 222 -10.26 16.95 21.49
CA PRO A 222 -10.24 17.99 20.45
C PRO A 222 -9.48 19.25 20.90
N MET A 223 -9.31 19.50 22.21
CA MET A 223 -8.49 20.59 22.73
C MET A 223 -6.99 20.28 22.77
N ALA A 224 -6.62 18.99 22.71
CA ALA A 224 -5.25 18.51 22.78
C ALA A 224 -4.87 17.69 21.55
N ARG A 225 -5.54 17.95 20.40
CA ARG A 225 -5.37 17.22 19.13
C ARG A 225 -3.92 16.85 18.96
N TYR A 226 -3.67 15.59 18.63
CA TYR A 226 -2.32 15.08 18.53
C TYR A 226 -1.51 15.90 17.51
N ALA A 227 -0.69 16.82 18.02
CA ALA A 227 -0.15 17.95 17.26
C ALA A 227 0.75 17.47 16.12
N TYR A 228 0.82 18.20 15.00
CA TYR A 228 1.63 17.80 13.86
C TYR A 228 3.12 17.66 14.18
N THR A 229 3.65 18.52 15.04
CA THR A 229 5.01 18.37 15.58
C THR A 229 5.19 17.08 16.37
N LYS A 230 4.17 16.65 17.13
CA LYS A 230 4.17 15.36 17.85
C LYS A 230 4.06 14.18 16.89
N ARG A 231 3.24 14.29 15.82
CA ARG A 231 3.18 13.28 14.73
C ARG A 231 4.54 13.06 14.12
N VAL A 232 5.20 14.14 13.69
CA VAL A 232 6.54 14.08 13.11
C VAL A 232 7.56 13.50 14.11
N SER A 233 7.53 13.96 15.37
CA SER A 233 8.43 13.44 16.41
C SER A 233 8.27 11.93 16.64
N ASP A 234 7.05 11.42 16.66
CA ASP A 234 6.80 9.98 16.87
C ASP A 234 7.16 9.16 15.64
N LEU A 235 6.91 9.67 14.43
CA LEU A 235 7.38 9.02 13.19
C LEU A 235 8.92 8.87 13.20
N LEU A 236 9.64 9.95 13.49
CA LEU A 236 11.11 9.92 13.58
C LEU A 236 11.59 8.96 14.67
N TRP A 237 10.93 8.97 15.84
CA TRP A 237 11.26 8.05 16.92
C TRP A 237 11.02 6.59 16.55
N TRP A 238 9.91 6.28 15.87
CA TRP A 238 9.61 4.92 15.40
C TRP A 238 10.61 4.43 14.37
N LEU A 239 11.01 5.30 13.43
CA LEU A 239 11.97 4.98 12.37
C LEU A 239 13.39 4.78 12.91
N HIS A 240 13.83 5.63 13.84
CA HIS A 240 15.18 5.57 14.41
C HIS A 240 15.34 4.44 15.44
N ASN A 241 14.30 4.14 16.21
CA ASN A 241 14.43 3.19 17.33
C ASN A 241 14.47 1.74 16.83
N PRO A 242 15.59 1.03 17.03
CA PRO A 242 15.78 -0.33 16.51
C PRO A 242 14.87 -1.37 17.15
N ARG A 243 14.13 -1.03 18.23
CA ARG A 243 13.13 -1.93 18.84
C ARG A 243 11.87 -2.10 18.01
N PHE A 244 11.49 -1.09 17.22
CA PHE A 244 10.24 -1.15 16.46
C PHE A 244 10.43 -1.80 15.10
N ARG A 245 11.48 -1.41 14.34
CA ARG A 245 11.79 -2.00 13.03
C ARG A 245 10.55 -2.13 12.12
N LEU A 246 9.73 -1.07 12.07
CA LEU A 246 8.49 -1.03 11.28
C LEU A 246 8.81 -0.95 9.79
N ASP A 247 8.39 -1.94 9.01
CA ASP A 247 8.56 -1.95 7.56
C ASP A 247 7.55 -1.06 6.82
N LEU A 248 6.40 -0.78 7.44
CA LEU A 248 5.38 0.13 6.93
C LEU A 248 4.87 1.02 8.08
N ILE A 249 4.74 2.32 7.84
CA ILE A 249 4.08 3.24 8.74
C ILE A 249 2.98 3.97 7.97
N LEU A 250 1.75 3.85 8.44
CA LEU A 250 0.59 4.60 7.97
C LEU A 250 0.46 5.85 8.83
N ALA A 251 0.45 7.04 8.24
CA ALA A 251 0.38 8.30 8.99
C ALA A 251 -0.70 9.23 8.42
N TYR A 252 -1.57 9.73 9.29
CA TYR A 252 -2.69 10.57 8.90
C TYR A 252 -2.53 12.01 9.41
N PHE A 253 -2.87 12.98 8.57
CA PHE A 253 -2.95 14.42 8.82
C PHE A 253 -4.31 14.92 8.34
N ASP A 254 -5.09 15.51 9.24
CA ASP A 254 -6.49 15.92 9.06
C ASP A 254 -6.68 17.24 8.30
N GLU A 255 -5.60 17.85 7.83
CA GLU A 255 -5.63 19.11 7.08
C GLU A 255 -4.99 18.90 5.71
N PRO A 256 -5.42 19.68 4.69
CA PRO A 256 -6.27 20.88 4.77
C PRO A 256 -7.79 20.64 4.72
N ASP A 257 -8.28 19.40 4.85
CA ASP A 257 -9.71 19.06 4.76
C ASP A 257 -10.60 19.91 5.66
N GLU A 258 -10.31 19.96 6.97
CA GLU A 258 -11.15 20.69 7.92
C GLU A 258 -11.22 22.19 7.62
N THR A 259 -10.07 22.80 7.28
CA THR A 259 -10.04 24.21 6.85
C THR A 259 -10.81 24.40 5.54
N GLY A 260 -10.69 23.46 4.60
CA GLY A 260 -11.42 23.45 3.34
C GLY A 260 -12.94 23.37 3.53
N HIS A 261 -13.39 22.58 4.49
CA HIS A 261 -14.81 22.50 4.87
C HIS A 261 -15.32 23.81 5.49
N ALA A 262 -14.51 24.45 6.35
CA ALA A 262 -14.91 25.67 7.06
C ALA A 262 -14.94 26.91 6.15
N PHE A 263 -13.96 27.05 5.26
CA PHE A 263 -13.74 28.30 4.50
C PHE A 263 -13.87 28.15 2.97
N GLY A 264 -13.88 26.92 2.46
CA GLY A 264 -13.90 26.61 1.04
C GLY A 264 -12.49 26.38 0.45
N PRO A 265 -12.37 25.60 -0.63
CA PRO A 265 -11.09 25.10 -1.13
C PRO A 265 -10.12 26.16 -1.65
N GLU A 266 -10.60 27.34 -2.01
CA GLU A 266 -9.79 28.42 -2.61
C GLU A 266 -9.59 29.60 -1.66
N SER A 267 -9.87 29.40 -0.37
CA SER A 267 -9.78 30.45 0.64
C SER A 267 -8.33 30.80 1.01
N GLU A 268 -8.15 31.94 1.65
CA GLU A 268 -6.85 32.35 2.22
C GLU A 268 -6.43 31.38 3.35
N GLU A 269 -7.39 30.92 4.14
CA GLU A 269 -7.18 30.00 5.26
C GLU A 269 -6.65 28.64 4.78
N VAL A 270 -7.21 28.08 3.69
CA VAL A 270 -6.66 26.86 3.09
C VAL A 270 -5.24 27.08 2.58
N ALA A 271 -4.97 28.22 1.95
CA ALA A 271 -3.63 28.53 1.47
C ALA A 271 -2.61 28.62 2.62
N GLN A 272 -2.98 29.27 3.73
CA GLN A 272 -2.17 29.32 4.95
C GLN A 272 -1.96 27.93 5.55
N ARG A 273 -2.99 27.08 5.56
CA ARG A 273 -2.87 25.71 6.07
C ARG A 273 -1.92 24.85 5.24
N VAL A 274 -1.92 25.01 3.93
CA VAL A 274 -0.96 24.30 3.05
C VAL A 274 0.48 24.78 3.31
N VAL A 275 0.70 26.06 3.63
CA VAL A 275 2.02 26.57 4.05
C VAL A 275 2.44 25.99 5.41
N GLU A 276 1.51 25.79 6.34
CA GLU A 276 1.79 25.09 7.60
C GLU A 276 2.20 23.63 7.35
N LEU A 277 1.49 22.91 6.47
CA LEU A 277 1.82 21.54 6.08
C LEU A 277 3.18 21.43 5.38
N ASP A 278 3.58 22.44 4.60
CA ASP A 278 4.95 22.54 4.05
C ASP A 278 5.99 22.57 5.18
N THR A 279 5.74 23.35 6.22
CA THR A 279 6.62 23.43 7.40
C THR A 279 6.69 22.07 8.11
N VAL A 280 5.55 21.39 8.28
CA VAL A 280 5.49 20.05 8.88
C VAL A 280 6.30 19.03 8.07
N LEU A 281 6.16 19.04 6.74
CA LEU A 281 6.96 18.19 5.85
C LEU A 281 8.45 18.51 5.98
N GLY A 282 8.81 19.79 6.09
CA GLY A 282 10.17 20.23 6.36
C GLY A 282 10.76 19.64 7.64
N LEU A 283 10.01 19.70 8.75
CA LEU A 283 10.42 19.11 10.03
C LEU A 283 10.70 17.60 9.91
N LEU A 284 9.88 16.88 9.14
CA LEU A 284 10.09 15.45 8.89
C LEU A 284 11.38 15.21 8.09
N MET A 285 11.54 15.90 6.95
CA MET A 285 12.72 15.74 6.09
C MET A 285 14.02 16.10 6.82
N ASP A 286 14.02 17.20 7.58
CA ASP A 286 15.17 17.65 8.35
C ASP A 286 15.49 16.67 9.48
N GLY A 287 14.47 16.12 10.14
CA GLY A 287 14.62 15.07 11.13
C GLY A 287 15.23 13.80 10.54
N LEU A 288 14.75 13.33 9.39
CA LEU A 288 15.31 12.17 8.70
C LEU A 288 16.77 12.38 8.33
N ALA A 289 17.12 13.56 7.81
CA ALA A 289 18.50 13.90 7.48
C ALA A 289 19.40 13.91 8.72
N LYS A 290 18.94 14.52 9.81
CA LYS A 290 19.66 14.56 11.09
C LYS A 290 19.93 13.16 11.65
N GLU A 291 18.98 12.24 11.52
CA GLU A 291 19.12 10.85 11.98
C GLU A 291 19.83 9.95 10.96
N GLY A 292 20.29 10.47 9.81
CA GLY A 292 20.95 9.70 8.76
C GLY A 292 20.03 8.72 8.01
N LEU A 293 18.72 8.97 8.04
CA LEU A 293 17.67 8.12 7.48
C LEU A 293 17.13 8.60 6.13
N GLN A 294 17.56 9.77 5.65
CA GLN A 294 17.05 10.41 4.43
C GLN A 294 17.07 9.52 3.17
N ASP A 295 18.08 8.66 3.04
CA ASP A 295 18.27 7.76 1.88
C ASP A 295 17.80 6.32 2.18
N GLN A 296 17.27 6.08 3.40
CA GLN A 296 16.84 4.77 3.88
C GLN A 296 15.33 4.65 4.04
N VAL A 297 14.56 5.72 3.88
CA VAL A 297 13.11 5.73 4.11
C VAL A 297 12.40 6.18 2.84
N ASP A 298 11.47 5.36 2.36
CA ASP A 298 10.59 5.72 1.25
C ASP A 298 9.35 6.44 1.80
N ILE A 299 9.14 7.69 1.40
CA ILE A 299 7.95 8.46 1.81
C ILE A 299 6.99 8.53 0.63
N ILE A 300 5.76 8.08 0.84
CA ILE A 300 4.64 8.30 -0.07
C ILE A 300 3.74 9.34 0.57
N LEU A 301 3.71 10.54 0.01
CA LEU A 301 2.79 11.59 0.41
C LEU A 301 1.59 11.64 -0.54
N THR A 302 0.39 11.46 -0.01
CA THR A 302 -0.86 11.37 -0.78
C THR A 302 -2.02 12.06 -0.05
N ALA A 303 -3.19 12.01 -0.67
CA ALA A 303 -4.48 12.36 -0.10
C ALA A 303 -5.52 11.30 -0.50
N ASP A 304 -6.59 11.26 0.25
CA ASP A 304 -7.75 10.40 0.09
C ASP A 304 -8.81 10.99 -0.85
N HIS A 305 -8.93 12.31 -0.93
CA HIS A 305 -9.76 13.03 -1.89
C HIS A 305 -9.33 14.50 -2.08
N GLY A 306 -10.05 15.20 -2.96
CA GLY A 306 -9.96 16.66 -3.10
C GLY A 306 -11.04 17.40 -2.32
N MET A 307 -11.31 18.65 -2.70
CA MET A 307 -12.32 19.50 -2.07
C MET A 307 -13.03 20.37 -3.11
N ALA A 308 -14.33 20.60 -2.91
CA ALA A 308 -15.17 21.39 -3.81
C ALA A 308 -15.98 22.44 -3.07
N ALA A 309 -16.10 23.63 -3.67
CA ALA A 309 -16.94 24.69 -3.13
C ALA A 309 -18.42 24.32 -3.26
N THR A 310 -19.19 24.52 -2.19
CA THR A 310 -20.65 24.34 -2.16
C THR A 310 -21.35 25.70 -2.30
N ASN A 311 -22.62 25.70 -2.68
CA ASN A 311 -23.42 26.93 -2.75
C ASN A 311 -24.87 26.62 -2.36
N LYS A 312 -25.47 27.43 -1.48
CA LYS A 312 -26.86 27.27 -1.01
C LYS A 312 -27.88 27.27 -2.16
N SER A 313 -27.59 27.95 -3.27
CA SER A 313 -28.43 27.94 -4.48
C SER A 313 -28.41 26.61 -5.25
N ARG A 314 -27.45 25.72 -4.95
CA ARG A 314 -27.31 24.39 -5.56
C ARG A 314 -27.70 23.26 -4.60
N VAL A 315 -28.44 23.58 -3.53
CA VAL A 315 -28.96 22.59 -2.59
C VAL A 315 -30.29 22.05 -3.13
N ILE A 316 -30.44 20.73 -3.10
CA ILE A 316 -31.70 20.05 -3.42
C ILE A 316 -32.39 19.73 -2.09
N PRO A 317 -33.43 20.48 -1.69
CA PRO A 317 -34.20 20.16 -0.49
C PRO A 317 -35.13 18.96 -0.75
N LEU A 318 -34.76 17.79 -0.25
CA LEU A 318 -35.46 16.53 -0.54
C LEU A 318 -36.93 16.54 -0.12
N ASP A 319 -37.27 17.22 0.99
CA ASP A 319 -38.63 17.36 1.52
C ASP A 319 -39.61 18.08 0.56
N GLN A 320 -39.11 18.74 -0.49
CA GLN A 320 -39.95 19.31 -1.55
C GLN A 320 -40.43 18.26 -2.57
N TYR A 321 -39.82 17.07 -2.57
CA TYR A 321 -40.05 16.02 -3.56
C TYR A 321 -40.57 14.71 -2.94
N VAL A 322 -40.24 14.44 -1.68
CA VAL A 322 -40.55 13.19 -0.98
C VAL A 322 -41.02 13.51 0.44
N ASP A 323 -42.04 12.80 0.93
CA ASP A 323 -42.48 12.93 2.32
C ASP A 323 -41.34 12.51 3.27
N PRO A 324 -40.89 13.37 4.19
CA PRO A 324 -39.79 13.06 5.10
C PRO A 324 -40.10 11.88 6.04
N ASN A 325 -41.37 11.48 6.21
CA ASN A 325 -41.74 10.30 6.98
C ASN A 325 -41.44 8.98 6.25
N TRP A 326 -41.20 9.01 4.93
CA TRP A 326 -40.97 7.80 4.13
C TRP A 326 -39.54 7.28 4.21
N TYR A 327 -38.60 8.06 4.76
CA TYR A 327 -37.21 7.65 4.82
C TYR A 327 -36.49 8.15 6.08
N SER A 328 -35.39 7.48 6.38
CA SER A 328 -34.33 7.96 7.26
C SER A 328 -33.04 8.09 6.45
N TYR A 329 -32.03 8.78 6.97
CA TYR A 329 -30.74 8.94 6.29
C TYR A 329 -29.58 8.88 7.28
N THR A 330 -28.40 8.48 6.80
CA THR A 330 -27.14 8.54 7.59
C THR A 330 -26.26 9.71 7.18
N GLN A 331 -26.36 10.17 5.93
CA GLN A 331 -25.69 11.38 5.47
C GLN A 331 -26.47 11.99 4.30
N LEU A 332 -26.48 13.32 4.24
CA LEU A 332 -26.97 14.10 3.10
C LEU A 332 -25.91 15.17 2.79
N SER A 333 -25.01 14.86 1.85
CA SER A 333 -23.98 15.78 1.38
C SER A 333 -23.99 15.84 -0.16
N THR A 334 -22.83 15.83 -0.82
CA THR A 334 -22.70 15.52 -2.25
C THR A 334 -23.14 14.10 -2.59
N MET A 335 -23.21 13.25 -1.57
CA MET A 335 -23.67 11.86 -1.58
C MET A 335 -24.76 11.70 -0.52
N GLY A 336 -25.89 11.07 -0.87
CA GLY A 336 -26.99 10.83 0.06
C GLY A 336 -27.25 9.33 0.25
N PHE A 337 -27.37 8.88 1.50
CA PHE A 337 -27.80 7.52 1.83
C PHE A 337 -29.19 7.59 2.45
N LEU A 338 -30.20 7.20 1.68
CA LEU A 338 -31.61 7.15 2.09
C LEU A 338 -32.01 5.70 2.38
N TYR A 339 -32.72 5.49 3.47
CA TYR A 339 -33.23 4.19 3.90
C TYR A 339 -34.74 4.31 4.07
N PRO A 340 -35.55 3.43 3.46
CA PRO A 340 -36.99 3.50 3.59
C PRO A 340 -37.41 3.30 5.05
N SER A 341 -38.42 4.05 5.48
CA SER A 341 -39.11 3.80 6.74
C SER A 341 -39.83 2.44 6.66
N PRO A 342 -39.91 1.67 7.78
CA PRO A 342 -40.71 0.45 7.83
C PRO A 342 -42.17 0.76 7.47
N GLY A 343 -42.78 -0.07 6.61
CA GLY A 343 -44.15 0.06 6.13
C GLY A 343 -44.83 -1.28 5.98
#